data_AF-A0A0F8Y476-F1
#
_entry.id   AF-A0A0F8Y476-F1
#
_cell.length_a   1.000
_cell.length_b   1.000
_cell.length_c   1.000
_cell.angle_alpha   90.00
_cell.angle_beta   90.00
_cell.angle_gamma   90.00
#
_symmetry.space_group_name_H-M   'P 1'
#
loop_
_entity.id
_entity.type
_entity.pdbx_description
1 polymer ?
#
loop_
_entity_poly.entity_id
_entity_poly.type
_entity_poly.pdbx_seq_one_letter_code
_entity_poly.pdbx_strand_id
1 'polypeptide(L)'
;EGYRLGPDGKELTVLLYHNSGWQDRLDIHELVQEYWGNVGIRMSIKTVGGHVIYPAFETGKFDLMYWHMDGVLDVRMPTMPYAFVPMDKRTIWGPKWSRAYLSGKPVTDAPKAVRDLYVWYEKMQQAPTRAERIRYGKKILRSQAENLWSIGTVSMPPHITIANQSLRNCPEVAPAAWDTFYAAPLPPEAFWFDDPARRNETLRRK
;
A
#
# COMPACT_ATOMS: atom_id res chain seq x y z
N GLU A 1 23.48 8.46 23.26
CA GLU A 1 24.70 7.87 22.69
C GLU A 1 24.43 6.38 22.47
N GLY A 2 24.69 5.84 21.28
CA GLY A 2 24.25 4.48 20.89
C GLY A 2 23.71 4.36 19.45
N TYR A 3 23.63 5.46 18.71
CA TYR A 3 23.25 5.44 17.30
C TYR A 3 24.42 5.05 16.40
N ARG A 4 24.13 4.29 15.35
CA ARG A 4 25.06 3.82 14.33
C ARG A 4 25.52 4.98 13.48
N LEU A 5 26.76 4.91 13.02
CA LEU A 5 27.31 5.83 12.04
C LEU A 5 27.18 5.23 10.64
N GLY A 6 26.91 6.09 9.66
CA GLY A 6 27.02 5.77 8.25
C GLY A 6 28.48 5.63 7.81
N PRO A 7 28.71 5.20 6.56
CA PRO A 7 30.06 5.10 5.99
C PRO A 7 30.82 6.44 5.94
N ASP A 8 30.10 7.56 6.00
CA ASP A 8 30.64 8.91 6.05
C ASP A 8 30.99 9.39 7.48
N GLY A 9 30.84 8.52 8.48
CA GLY A 9 31.11 8.81 9.89
C GLY A 9 30.04 9.66 10.56
N LYS A 10 28.97 10.06 9.85
CA LYS A 10 27.84 10.80 10.44
C LYS A 10 26.83 9.84 11.01
N GLU A 11 26.05 10.31 11.97
CA GLU A 11 24.99 9.50 12.56
C GLU A 11 23.95 9.10 11.50
N LEU A 12 23.58 7.82 11.48
CA LEU A 12 22.53 7.30 10.61
C LEU A 12 21.17 7.82 11.10
N THR A 13 20.75 8.93 10.50
CA THR A 13 19.45 9.56 10.72
C THR A 13 18.58 9.39 9.49
N VAL A 14 17.31 9.05 9.71
CA VAL A 14 16.29 8.92 8.67
C VAL A 14 15.06 9.77 9.01
N LEU A 15 14.54 10.49 8.02
CA LEU A 15 13.31 11.27 8.15
C LEU A 15 12.12 10.51 7.57
N LEU A 16 11.12 10.24 8.40
CA LEU A 16 9.80 9.79 7.97
C LEU A 16 8.85 10.98 7.87
N TYR A 17 8.22 11.14 6.71
CA TYR A 17 7.10 12.06 6.55
C TYR A 17 5.82 11.41 7.05
N HIS A 18 5.08 12.08 7.92
CA HIS A 18 3.76 11.67 8.40
C HIS A 18 2.68 12.59 7.81
N ASN A 19 1.58 12.03 7.32
CA ASN A 19 0.45 12.83 6.83
C ASN A 19 -0.45 13.26 7.99
N SER A 20 -0.61 14.57 8.19
CA SER A 20 -1.40 15.14 9.29
C SER A 20 -2.89 14.74 9.29
N GLY A 21 -3.41 14.23 8.16
CA GLY A 21 -4.77 13.72 8.07
C GLY A 21 -4.96 12.29 8.58
N TRP A 22 -3.88 11.58 8.97
CA TRP A 22 -3.90 10.14 9.29
C TRP A 22 -3.42 9.86 10.72
N GLN A 23 -4.20 10.32 11.69
CA GLN A 23 -3.83 10.25 13.11
C GLN A 23 -3.62 8.81 13.62
N ASP A 24 -4.36 7.86 13.07
CA ASP A 24 -4.29 6.42 13.40
C ASP A 24 -2.91 5.79 13.13
N ARG A 25 -2.06 6.46 12.35
CA ARG A 25 -0.75 5.94 11.94
C ARG A 25 0.41 6.55 12.69
N LEU A 26 0.21 7.65 13.42
CA LEU A 26 1.28 8.32 14.15
C LEU A 26 1.84 7.40 15.25
N ASP A 27 0.97 6.77 16.02
CA ASP A 27 1.34 5.83 17.09
C ASP A 27 2.21 4.68 16.55
N ILE A 28 1.89 4.17 15.35
CA ILE A 28 2.69 3.13 14.69
C ILE A 28 4.09 3.66 14.37
N HIS A 29 4.20 4.91 13.91
CA HIS A 29 5.49 5.51 13.57
C HIS A 29 6.34 5.79 14.81
N GLU A 30 5.73 6.19 15.92
CA GLU A 30 6.40 6.39 17.20
C GLU A 30 6.95 5.06 17.76
N LEU A 31 6.18 3.98 17.66
CA LEU A 31 6.66 2.63 18.00
C LEU A 31 7.83 2.21 17.12
N VAL A 32 7.76 2.45 15.80
CA VAL A 32 8.88 2.17 14.88
C VAL A 32 10.09 3.02 15.25
N GLN A 33 9.91 4.30 15.56
CA GLN A 33 10.97 5.21 16.00
C GLN A 33 11.67 4.69 17.27
N GLU A 34 10.92 4.24 18.27
CA GLU A 34 11.45 3.64 19.50
C GLU A 34 12.24 2.36 19.20
N TYR A 35 11.64 1.41 18.47
CA TYR A 35 12.28 0.13 18.15
C TYR A 35 13.54 0.30 17.30
N TRP A 36 13.53 1.25 16.37
CA TRP A 36 14.71 1.60 15.57
C TRP A 36 15.77 2.27 16.44
N GLY A 37 15.38 3.11 17.39
CA GLY A 37 16.27 3.67 18.41
C GLY A 37 17.00 2.60 19.21
N ASN A 38 16.30 1.53 19.62
CA ASN A 38 16.86 0.40 20.37
C ASN A 38 17.93 -0.39 19.58
N VAL A 39 17.89 -0.34 18.24
CA VAL A 39 18.92 -0.96 17.37
C VAL A 39 19.94 0.06 16.83
N GLY A 40 19.89 1.29 17.33
CA GLY A 40 20.84 2.36 17.01
C GLY A 40 20.55 3.09 15.70
N ILE A 41 19.31 3.13 15.21
CA ILE A 41 18.94 3.94 14.04
C ILE A 41 18.11 5.14 14.53
N ARG A 42 18.56 6.36 14.23
CA ARG A 42 17.80 7.55 14.61
C ARG A 42 16.73 7.83 13.56
N MET A 43 15.47 7.72 13.95
CA MET A 43 14.35 8.14 13.12
C MET A 43 13.75 9.44 13.64
N SER A 44 13.45 10.37 12.73
CA SER A 44 12.68 11.58 13.03
C SER A 44 11.36 11.54 12.26
N ILE A 45 10.29 12.02 12.88
CA ILE A 45 8.95 12.08 12.27
C ILE A 45 8.63 13.54 11.94
N LYS A 46 8.26 13.82 10.69
CA LYS A 46 7.83 15.16 10.25
C LYS A 46 6.39 15.11 9.74
N THR A 47 5.49 15.71 10.51
CA THR A 47 4.07 15.79 10.15
C THR A 47 3.83 16.91 9.14
N VAL A 48 3.22 16.57 8.00
CA VAL A 48 2.94 17.49 6.89
C VAL A 48 1.55 17.21 6.29
N GLY A 49 0.99 18.18 5.58
CA GLY A 49 -0.24 17.97 4.81
C GLY A 49 0.00 17.20 3.51
N GLY A 50 -1.09 16.64 2.95
CA GLY A 50 -1.04 15.87 1.69
C GLY A 50 -0.39 16.61 0.52
N HIS A 51 -0.58 17.93 0.42
CA HIS A 51 0.02 18.77 -0.63
C HIS A 51 1.57 18.79 -0.61
N VAL A 52 2.20 18.41 0.51
CA VAL A 52 3.65 18.24 0.63
C VAL A 52 4.06 16.80 0.36
N ILE A 53 3.30 15.83 0.90
CA ILE A 53 3.70 14.42 0.90
C ILE A 53 3.59 13.79 -0.51
N TYR A 54 2.53 14.09 -1.26
CA TYR A 54 2.31 13.45 -2.58
C TYR A 54 3.34 13.88 -3.62
N PRO A 55 3.73 15.16 -3.75
CA PRO A 55 4.85 15.53 -4.61
C PRO A 55 6.17 14.87 -4.19
N ALA A 56 6.40 14.66 -2.90
CA ALA A 56 7.59 13.95 -2.40
C ALA A 56 7.58 12.48 -2.85
N PHE A 57 6.44 11.79 -2.80
CA PHE A 57 6.28 10.42 -3.33
C PHE A 57 6.69 10.35 -4.80
N GLU A 58 6.09 11.21 -5.62
CA GLU A 58 6.28 11.18 -7.07
C GLU A 58 7.70 11.53 -7.48
N THR A 59 8.37 12.42 -6.73
CA THR A 59 9.75 12.84 -7.04
C THR A 59 10.79 11.90 -6.45
N GLY A 60 10.47 11.18 -5.37
CA GLY A 60 11.44 10.38 -4.62
C GLY A 60 12.32 11.21 -3.68
N LYS A 61 11.86 12.38 -3.25
CA LYS A 61 12.60 13.30 -2.36
C LYS A 61 12.25 13.06 -0.88
N PHE A 62 12.60 11.88 -0.37
CA PHE A 62 12.39 11.48 1.02
C PHE A 62 13.39 10.38 1.41
N ASP A 63 13.62 10.20 2.71
CA ASP A 63 14.42 9.08 3.23
C ASP A 63 13.52 7.87 3.47
N LEU A 64 12.44 8.08 4.22
CA LEU A 64 11.44 7.07 4.53
C LEU A 64 10.04 7.56 4.22
N MET A 65 9.23 6.61 3.77
CA MET A 65 7.83 6.83 3.50
C MET A 65 7.01 5.61 3.87
N TYR A 66 5.74 5.83 4.14
CA TYR A 66 4.80 4.78 4.52
C TYR A 66 3.54 4.86 3.66
N TRP A 67 2.91 3.71 3.49
CA TRP A 67 1.59 3.56 2.91
C TRP A 67 0.98 2.27 3.43
N HIS A 68 -0.32 2.08 3.25
CA HIS A 68 -0.90 0.75 3.44
C HIS A 68 -0.44 -0.16 2.31
N MET A 69 -0.29 -1.46 2.58
CA MET A 69 0.04 -2.42 1.53
C MET A 69 -1.22 -2.82 0.78
N ASP A 70 -1.34 -2.35 -0.45
CA ASP A 70 -2.44 -2.59 -1.39
C ASP A 70 -1.93 -3.24 -2.69
N GLY A 71 -2.84 -3.68 -3.56
CA GLY A 71 -2.49 -4.49 -4.73
C GLY A 71 -2.07 -5.93 -4.40
N VAL A 72 -2.54 -6.44 -3.25
CA VAL A 72 -2.17 -7.75 -2.69
C VAL A 72 -3.27 -8.80 -2.80
N LEU A 73 -4.51 -8.40 -3.12
CA LEU A 73 -5.59 -9.34 -3.41
C LEU A 73 -5.43 -9.94 -4.81
N ASP A 74 -5.90 -11.18 -4.99
CA ASP A 74 -5.85 -11.92 -6.26
C ASP A 74 -6.47 -11.15 -7.45
N VAL A 75 -7.44 -10.26 -7.19
CA VAL A 75 -8.07 -9.42 -8.22
C VAL A 75 -7.16 -8.30 -8.73
N ARG A 76 -6.23 -7.80 -7.90
CA ARG A 76 -5.31 -6.69 -8.24
C ARG A 76 -3.89 -7.13 -8.46
N MET A 77 -3.39 -8.14 -7.75
CA MET A 77 -1.98 -8.53 -7.83
C MET A 77 -1.55 -8.83 -9.28
N PRO A 78 -2.33 -9.56 -10.11
CA PRO A 78 -1.96 -9.75 -11.49
C PRO A 78 -1.87 -8.42 -12.25
N THR A 79 -2.89 -7.56 -12.17
CA THR A 79 -3.05 -6.37 -13.02
C THR A 79 -2.27 -5.15 -12.54
N MET A 80 -1.96 -5.06 -11.25
CA MET A 80 -1.48 -3.85 -10.61
C MET A 80 -0.60 -4.16 -9.38
N PRO A 81 0.54 -4.87 -9.51
CA PRO A 81 1.40 -5.22 -8.39
C PRO A 81 2.37 -4.09 -7.99
N TYR A 82 1.91 -2.83 -7.91
CA TYR A 82 2.77 -1.67 -7.63
C TYR A 82 3.42 -1.69 -6.25
N ALA A 83 2.84 -2.43 -5.30
CA ALA A 83 3.49 -2.74 -4.03
C ALA A 83 4.85 -3.44 -4.22
N PHE A 84 5.00 -4.25 -5.27
CA PHE A 84 6.14 -5.14 -5.46
C PHE A 84 6.93 -4.90 -6.74
N VAL A 85 6.37 -4.19 -7.71
CA VAL A 85 6.99 -3.91 -9.01
C VAL A 85 6.92 -2.41 -9.24
N PRO A 86 8.03 -1.71 -9.54
CA PRO A 86 8.03 -0.28 -9.79
C PRO A 86 7.53 0.01 -11.22
N MET A 87 6.25 -0.27 -11.45
CA MET A 87 5.56 -0.16 -12.75
C MET A 87 4.47 0.92 -12.77
N ASP A 88 4.23 1.58 -11.64
CA ASP A 88 3.21 2.61 -11.47
C ASP A 88 3.71 3.77 -10.61
N LYS A 89 3.19 4.98 -10.82
CA LYS A 89 3.53 6.18 -10.03
C LYS A 89 3.24 6.04 -8.52
N ARG A 90 2.37 5.10 -8.15
CA ARG A 90 2.04 4.73 -6.77
C ARG A 90 3.11 3.85 -6.10
N THR A 91 4.13 3.41 -6.84
CA THR A 91 5.20 2.60 -6.26
C THR A 91 6.19 3.48 -5.49
N ILE A 92 5.96 3.60 -4.19
CA ILE A 92 6.71 4.54 -3.33
C ILE A 92 8.17 4.11 -3.14
N TRP A 93 8.48 2.81 -3.08
CA TRP A 93 9.85 2.34 -2.84
C TRP A 93 10.79 2.48 -4.05
N GLY A 94 10.24 2.70 -5.25
CA GLY A 94 11.00 2.76 -6.50
C GLY A 94 10.51 3.84 -7.48
N PRO A 95 10.39 5.12 -7.08
CA PRO A 95 9.75 6.15 -7.90
C PRO A 95 10.58 6.49 -9.15
N LYS A 96 11.91 6.47 -9.05
CA LYS A 96 12.81 6.67 -10.19
C LYS A 96 12.60 5.61 -11.26
N TRP A 97 12.58 4.33 -10.86
CA TRP A 97 12.40 3.20 -11.76
C TRP A 97 10.99 3.17 -12.34
N SER A 98 9.97 3.52 -11.55
CA SER A 98 8.59 3.66 -12.01
C SER A 98 8.43 4.72 -13.09
N ARG A 99 9.06 5.89 -12.93
CA ARG A 99 9.06 6.93 -13.97
C ARG A 99 9.75 6.48 -15.25
N ALA A 100 10.89 5.79 -15.13
CA ALA A 100 11.60 5.25 -16.29
C ALA A 100 10.71 4.24 -17.06
N TYR A 101 10.15 3.28 -16.34
CA TYR A 101 9.23 2.27 -16.89
C TYR A 101 8.02 2.91 -17.59
N LEU A 102 7.32 3.83 -16.91
CA LEU A 102 6.14 4.52 -17.46
C LEU A 102 6.45 5.39 -18.67
N SER A 103 7.67 5.90 -18.79
CA SER A 103 8.12 6.66 -19.96
C SER A 103 8.45 5.79 -21.18
N GLY A 104 8.37 4.46 -21.05
CA GLY A 104 8.82 3.51 -22.07
C GLY A 104 10.34 3.45 -22.23
N LYS A 105 11.10 4.06 -21.32
CA LYS A 105 12.56 4.05 -21.34
C LYS A 105 13.09 2.79 -20.63
N PRO A 106 14.20 2.20 -21.11
CA PRO A 106 14.86 1.12 -20.39
C PRO A 106 15.27 1.52 -18.97
N VAL A 107 14.95 0.66 -17.98
CA VAL A 107 15.36 0.85 -16.58
C VAL A 107 16.76 0.25 -16.35
N THR A 108 17.76 0.77 -17.07
CA THR A 108 19.10 0.16 -17.16
C THR A 108 19.93 0.31 -15.88
N ASP A 109 19.69 1.37 -15.12
CA ASP A 109 20.39 1.73 -13.88
C ASP A 109 19.87 0.99 -12.63
N ALA A 110 18.80 0.21 -12.77
CA ALA A 110 18.26 -0.57 -11.66
C ALA A 110 19.07 -1.85 -11.39
N PRO A 111 19.16 -2.29 -10.12
CA PRO A 111 19.72 -3.60 -9.77
C PRO A 111 19.06 -4.72 -10.57
N LYS A 112 19.80 -5.82 -10.80
CA LYS A 112 19.26 -6.97 -11.53
C LYS A 112 17.94 -7.46 -10.94
N ALA A 113 17.83 -7.52 -9.61
CA ALA A 113 16.63 -7.95 -8.92
C ALA A 113 15.40 -7.09 -9.29
N VAL A 114 15.57 -5.79 -9.50
CA VAL A 114 14.50 -4.88 -9.94
C VAL A 114 14.17 -5.11 -11.42
N ARG A 115 15.18 -5.28 -12.28
CA ARG A 115 14.94 -5.57 -13.71
C ARG A 115 14.21 -6.89 -13.92
N ASP A 116 14.52 -7.90 -13.11
CA ASP A 116 13.83 -9.19 -13.12
C ASP A 116 12.33 -9.05 -12.76
N LEU A 117 11.96 -8.11 -11.87
CA LEU A 117 10.56 -7.84 -11.53
C LEU A 117 9.73 -7.44 -12.76
N TYR A 118 10.28 -6.61 -13.64
CA TYR A 118 9.60 -6.22 -14.89
C TYR A 118 9.39 -7.42 -15.81
N VAL A 119 10.42 -8.26 -15.98
CA VAL A 119 10.33 -9.47 -16.80
C VAL A 119 9.27 -10.42 -16.25
N TRP A 120 9.22 -10.62 -14.94
CA TRP A 120 8.21 -11.49 -14.33
C TRP A 120 6.82 -10.87 -14.38
N TYR A 121 6.69 -9.55 -14.22
CA TYR A 121 5.44 -8.84 -14.34
C TYR A 121 4.84 -8.97 -15.75
N GLU A 122 5.63 -8.73 -16.79
CA GLU A 122 5.21 -8.88 -18.20
C GLU A 122 4.79 -10.31 -18.51
N LYS A 123 5.56 -11.30 -18.05
CA LYS A 123 5.20 -12.72 -18.20
C LYS A 123 3.97 -13.10 -17.40
N MET A 124 3.73 -12.49 -16.24
CA MET A 124 2.51 -12.68 -15.44
C MET A 124 1.28 -12.11 -16.16
N GLN A 125 1.41 -10.97 -16.84
CA GLN A 125 0.35 -10.40 -17.67
C GLN A 125 -0.04 -11.33 -18.82
N GLN A 126 0.97 -11.85 -19.53
CA GLN A 126 0.82 -12.64 -20.75
C GLN A 126 0.66 -14.15 -20.49
N ALA A 127 0.62 -14.59 -19.22
CA ALA A 127 0.56 -16.00 -18.86
C ALA A 127 -0.73 -16.66 -19.41
N PRO A 128 -0.63 -17.72 -20.23
CA PRO A 128 -1.79 -18.38 -20.83
C PRO A 128 -2.54 -19.27 -19.82
N THR A 129 -1.88 -19.67 -18.73
CA THR A 129 -2.48 -20.50 -17.68
C THR A 129 -2.43 -19.84 -16.32
N ARG A 130 -3.38 -20.19 -15.45
CA ARG A 130 -3.38 -19.77 -14.04
C ARG A 130 -2.10 -20.21 -13.32
N ALA A 131 -1.60 -21.42 -13.61
CA ALA A 131 -0.39 -21.96 -13.00
C ALA A 131 0.85 -21.12 -13.34
N GLU A 132 1.01 -20.70 -14.59
CA GLU A 132 2.11 -19.82 -15.00
C GLU A 132 2.00 -18.43 -14.39
N ARG A 133 0.79 -17.86 -14.33
CA ARG A 133 0.54 -16.57 -13.66
C ARG A 133 0.99 -16.62 -12.20
N ILE A 134 0.58 -17.65 -11.47
CA ILE A 134 0.99 -17.88 -10.08
C ILE A 134 2.51 -18.06 -9.97
N ARG A 135 3.14 -18.79 -10.90
CA ARG A 135 4.59 -18.99 -10.91
C ARG A 135 5.35 -17.66 -10.99
N TYR A 136 4.95 -16.75 -11.88
CA TYR A 136 5.60 -15.45 -12.01
C TYR A 136 5.29 -14.54 -10.81
N GLY A 137 4.05 -14.53 -10.33
CA GLY A 137 3.67 -13.83 -9.10
C GLY A 137 4.51 -14.26 -7.89
N LYS A 138 4.74 -15.56 -7.72
CA LYS A 138 5.63 -16.08 -6.65
C LYS A 138 7.08 -15.61 -6.78
N LYS A 139 7.59 -15.39 -7.99
CA LYS A 139 8.95 -14.83 -8.18
C LYS A 139 9.01 -13.36 -7.75
N ILE A 140 7.99 -12.58 -8.09
CA ILE A 140 7.86 -11.18 -7.64
C ILE A 140 7.85 -11.13 -6.10
N LEU A 141 7.01 -11.94 -5.46
CA LEU A 141 6.93 -12.01 -3.99
C LEU A 141 8.21 -12.55 -3.34
N ARG A 142 8.90 -13.49 -3.99
CA ARG A 142 10.21 -13.98 -3.54
C ARG A 142 11.24 -12.84 -3.51
N SER A 143 11.27 -12.01 -4.56
CA SER A 143 12.17 -10.85 -4.61
C SER A 143 11.91 -9.86 -3.49
N GLN A 144 10.64 -9.60 -3.14
CA GLN A 144 10.30 -8.80 -1.96
C GLN A 144 10.88 -9.39 -0.66
N ALA A 145 10.80 -10.72 -0.47
CA ALA A 145 11.33 -11.37 0.73
C ALA A 145 12.87 -11.37 0.79
N GLU A 146 13.55 -11.43 -0.35
CA GLU A 146 15.03 -11.46 -0.43
C GLU A 146 15.66 -10.06 -0.36
N ASN A 147 14.96 -9.03 -0.85
CA ASN A 147 15.52 -7.68 -0.98
C ASN A 147 14.88 -6.65 -0.05
N LEU A 148 13.74 -6.96 0.59
CA LEU A 148 13.02 -6.08 1.51
C LEU A 148 12.73 -4.69 0.92
N TRP A 149 12.17 -4.62 -0.30
CA TRP A 149 11.86 -3.35 -0.97
C TRP A 149 10.94 -2.45 -0.14
N SER A 150 10.08 -3.07 0.67
CA SER A 150 9.26 -2.43 1.69
C SER A 150 9.30 -3.27 2.97
N ILE A 151 9.12 -2.64 4.12
CA ILE A 151 9.07 -3.30 5.43
C ILE A 151 7.66 -3.11 5.99
N GLY A 152 6.90 -4.21 6.09
CA GLY A 152 5.58 -4.19 6.71
C GLY A 152 5.67 -4.23 8.24
N THR A 153 4.72 -3.58 8.92
CA THR A 153 4.60 -3.63 10.39
C THR A 153 3.57 -4.68 10.80
N VAL A 154 2.34 -4.54 10.35
CA VAL A 154 1.20 -5.44 10.58
C VAL A 154 0.40 -5.60 9.29
N SER A 155 -0.29 -6.74 9.14
CA SER A 155 -1.13 -7.02 7.99
C SER A 155 -2.49 -7.57 8.40
N MET A 156 -3.48 -7.42 7.51
CA MET A 156 -4.84 -7.94 7.68
C MET A 156 -5.54 -7.56 9.00
N PRO A 157 -5.49 -6.27 9.44
CA PRO A 157 -6.32 -5.87 10.57
C PRO A 157 -7.81 -6.01 10.20
N PRO A 158 -8.69 -6.36 11.16
CA PRO A 158 -10.12 -6.41 10.89
C PRO A 158 -10.65 -5.01 10.56
N HIS A 159 -11.40 -4.90 9.46
CA HIS A 159 -12.11 -3.68 9.09
C HIS A 159 -13.55 -3.74 9.59
N ILE A 160 -13.86 -2.97 10.63
CA ILE A 160 -15.20 -2.94 11.22
C ILE A 160 -16.09 -2.00 10.40
N THR A 161 -17.22 -2.52 9.93
CA THR A 161 -18.28 -1.74 9.27
C THR A 161 -19.52 -1.71 10.15
N ILE A 162 -20.14 -0.55 10.28
CA ILE A 162 -21.37 -0.38 11.05
C ILE A 162 -22.55 -0.33 10.08
N ALA A 163 -23.49 -1.25 10.25
CA ALA A 163 -24.76 -1.24 9.53
C ALA A 163 -25.92 -1.00 10.50
N ASN A 164 -26.99 -0.40 10.00
CA ASN A 164 -28.21 -0.25 10.80
C ASN A 164 -28.84 -1.62 11.07
N GLN A 165 -29.33 -1.85 12.29
CA GLN A 165 -29.93 -3.13 12.70
C GLN A 165 -31.17 -3.53 11.89
N SER A 166 -31.87 -2.59 11.25
CA SER A 166 -33.02 -2.86 10.38
C SER A 166 -32.62 -3.04 8.91
N LEU A 167 -31.35 -2.79 8.54
CA LEU A 167 -30.88 -3.03 7.18
C LEU A 167 -30.67 -4.53 6.97
N ARG A 168 -31.33 -5.08 5.97
CA ARG A 168 -31.28 -6.49 5.57
C ARG A 168 -30.52 -6.63 4.27
N ASN A 169 -30.07 -7.86 4.02
CA ASN A 169 -29.25 -8.24 2.87
C ASN A 169 -27.87 -7.56 2.82
N CYS A 170 -27.44 -6.96 3.93
CA CYS A 170 -26.07 -6.51 4.13
C CYS A 170 -25.22 -7.72 4.58
N PRO A 171 -24.13 -8.08 3.89
CA PRO A 171 -23.27 -9.19 4.29
C PRO A 171 -22.64 -8.98 5.67
N GLU A 172 -22.57 -10.04 6.48
CA GLU A 172 -21.84 -10.00 7.76
C GLU A 172 -20.33 -9.88 7.56
N VAL A 173 -19.81 -10.46 6.47
CA VAL A 173 -18.40 -10.45 6.10
C VAL A 173 -18.28 -10.06 4.64
N ALA A 174 -17.38 -9.12 4.36
CA ALA A 174 -17.04 -8.70 3.01
C ALA A 174 -15.55 -8.32 2.91
N PRO A 175 -14.92 -8.45 1.73
CA PRO A 175 -13.59 -7.92 1.49
C PRO A 175 -13.56 -6.41 1.70
N ALA A 176 -12.69 -5.94 2.59
CA ALA A 176 -12.51 -4.52 2.87
C ALA A 176 -11.04 -4.15 2.65
N ALA A 177 -10.71 -3.77 1.42
CA ALA A 177 -9.38 -3.31 1.04
C ALA A 177 -9.48 -2.22 -0.03
N TRP A 178 -8.42 -1.43 -0.19
CA TRP A 178 -8.33 -0.49 -1.31
C TRP A 178 -8.46 -1.21 -2.67
N ASP A 179 -7.96 -2.44 -2.78
CA ASP A 179 -8.02 -3.28 -3.98
C ASP A 179 -9.44 -3.42 -4.55
N THR A 180 -10.43 -3.44 -3.67
CA THR A 180 -11.86 -3.55 -3.98
C THR A 180 -12.62 -2.26 -3.73
N PHE A 181 -11.94 -1.14 -3.43
CA PHE A 181 -12.56 0.11 -2.99
C PHE A 181 -13.48 -0.07 -1.78
N TYR A 182 -13.04 -0.85 -0.81
CA TYR A 182 -13.72 -1.12 0.46
C TYR A 182 -15.14 -1.67 0.26
N ALA A 183 -16.16 -0.85 0.47
CA ALA A 183 -17.56 -1.23 0.40
C ALA A 183 -18.10 -1.36 -1.03
N ALA A 184 -17.34 -1.00 -2.07
CA ALA A 184 -17.82 -1.03 -3.45
C ALA A 184 -18.29 -2.41 -3.98
N PRO A 185 -17.76 -3.58 -3.52
CA PRO A 185 -18.27 -4.89 -3.93
C PRO A 185 -19.55 -5.28 -3.19
N LEU A 186 -19.94 -4.53 -2.17
CA LEU A 186 -21.25 -4.73 -1.56
C LEU A 186 -22.31 -4.39 -2.62
N PRO A 187 -23.44 -5.11 -2.69
CA PRO A 187 -24.53 -4.80 -3.60
C PRO A 187 -25.57 -3.90 -2.88
N PRO A 188 -25.36 -2.56 -2.75
CA PRO A 188 -26.28 -1.70 -2.02
C PRO A 188 -27.69 -1.69 -2.62
N GLU A 189 -27.82 -1.96 -3.92
CA GLU A 189 -29.10 -2.13 -4.62
C GLU A 189 -29.92 -3.32 -4.12
N ALA A 190 -29.27 -4.29 -3.47
CA ALA A 190 -29.93 -5.45 -2.89
C ALA A 190 -30.32 -5.21 -1.43
N PHE A 191 -29.91 -4.09 -0.82
CA PHE A 191 -30.21 -3.79 0.59
C PHE A 191 -31.63 -3.26 0.76
N TRP A 192 -32.26 -3.60 1.88
CA TRP A 192 -33.60 -3.11 2.22
C TRP A 192 -33.78 -2.98 3.72
N PHE A 193 -34.58 -2.01 4.18
CA PHE A 193 -34.95 -1.92 5.60
C PHE A 193 -36.11 -2.84 5.90
N ASP A 194 -36.08 -3.66 6.95
CA ASP A 194 -37.26 -4.44 7.36
C ASP A 194 -38.27 -3.63 8.18
N ASP A 195 -37.84 -2.51 8.74
CA ASP A 195 -38.69 -1.49 9.36
C ASP A 195 -39.57 -0.80 8.30
N PRO A 196 -40.91 -0.99 8.33
CA PRO A 196 -41.83 -0.36 7.39
C PRO A 196 -41.84 1.17 7.44
N ALA A 197 -41.51 1.77 8.60
CA ALA A 197 -41.44 3.23 8.72
C ALA A 197 -40.27 3.80 7.92
N ARG A 198 -39.11 3.13 7.96
CA ARG A 198 -37.88 3.54 7.24
C ARG A 198 -37.94 3.27 5.74
N ARG A 199 -38.62 2.20 5.30
CA ARG A 199 -38.84 1.94 3.86
C ARG A 199 -39.49 3.13 3.13
N ASN A 200 -40.35 3.87 3.84
CA ASN A 200 -41.16 4.95 3.29
C ASN A 200 -40.58 6.35 3.56
N GLU A 201 -39.44 6.45 4.26
CA GLU A 201 -38.85 7.72 4.69
C GLU A 201 -38.20 8.49 3.53
N THR A 202 -37.67 7.78 2.53
CA THR A 202 -36.97 8.34 1.36
C THR A 202 -37.88 9.13 0.42
N LEU A 203 -39.21 9.04 0.55
CA LEU A 203 -40.18 9.77 -0.27
C LEU A 203 -40.85 10.95 0.46
N ARG A 204 -40.55 11.16 1.75
CA ARG A 204 -41.21 12.19 2.58
C ARG A 204 -40.40 13.47 2.79
N ARG A 205 -39.15 13.54 2.31
CA ARG A 205 -38.39 14.79 2.22
C ARG A 205 -38.66 15.45 0.87
N LYS A 206 -39.82 16.09 0.75
CA LYS A 206 -40.07 17.21 -0.17
C LYS A 206 -40.46 18.42 0.65
#